data_AF-A0A7C5VMA5-F1
#
_entry.id   AF-A0A7C5VMA5-F1
#
_cell.length_a   1.000
_cell.length_b   1.000
_cell.length_c   1.000
_cell.angle_alpha   90.00
_cell.angle_beta   90.00
_cell.angle_gamma   90.00
#
_symmetry.space_group_name_H-M   'P 1'
#
loop_
_entity.id
_entity.type
_entity.pdbx_description
1 polymer ?
#
loop_
_entity_poly.entity_id
_entity_poly.type
_entity_poly.pdbx_seq_one_letter_code
_entity_poly.pdbx_strand_id
1 'polypeptide(L)'
;MRFLVIRDDDLSFWTSLDEIYSVHEHLFSRKIKVSFAVIPFAVKMFYLGDFNSFYQDINNSMPLDKNKDLVEYLKEKINLGLVEIMLHGYN
;
A
#
# COMPACT_ATOMS: atom_id res chain seq x y z
N MET A 1 16.61 -24.79 -2.00
CA MET A 1 16.31 -23.50 -2.65
C MET A 1 15.55 -22.65 -1.64
N ARG A 2 16.00 -21.43 -1.33
CA ARG A 2 15.27 -20.52 -0.43
C ARG A 2 14.58 -19.47 -1.28
N PHE A 3 13.28 -19.33 -1.11
CA PHE A 3 12.51 -18.26 -1.74
C PHE A 3 12.38 -17.11 -0.77
N LEU A 4 12.46 -15.88 -1.28
CA LEU A 4 12.19 -14.66 -0.53
C LEU A 4 10.92 -14.04 -1.09
N VAL A 5 9.98 -13.72 -0.21
CA VAL A 5 8.76 -12.99 -0.54
C VAL A 5 8.81 -11.67 0.22
N ILE A 6 8.53 -10.57 -0.47
CA ILE A 6 8.43 -9.24 0.13
C ILE A 6 6.95 -8.87 0.16
N ARG A 7 6.47 -8.58 1.35
CA ARG A 7 5.11 -8.09 1.60
C ARG A 7 5.21 -6.73 2.28
N ASP A 8 4.37 -5.80 1.84
CA ASP A 8 4.19 -4.50 2.48
C ASP A 8 2.73 -4.31 2.85
N ASP A 9 2.47 -3.80 4.06
CA ASP A 9 1.15 -3.73 4.67
C ASP A 9 0.57 -2.31 4.63
N ASP A 10 -0.70 -2.20 4.97
CA ASP A 10 -1.42 -0.91 5.13
C ASP A 10 -1.53 -0.02 3.88
N LEU A 11 -1.26 -0.56 2.68
CA LEU A 11 -1.52 0.19 1.44
C LEU A 11 -3.01 0.53 1.36
N SER A 12 -3.31 1.82 1.25
CA SER A 12 -4.67 2.31 1.36
C SER A 12 -4.88 3.59 0.56
N PHE A 13 -6.08 4.18 0.67
CA PHE A 13 -6.37 5.49 0.08
C PHE A 13 -5.33 6.56 0.45
N TRP A 14 -4.81 6.51 1.67
CA TRP A 14 -3.90 7.52 2.23
C TRP A 14 -2.45 7.39 1.76
N THR A 15 -2.09 6.29 1.09
CA THR A 15 -0.75 6.07 0.56
C THR A 15 -0.52 6.97 -0.66
N SER A 16 0.61 7.68 -0.65
CA SER A 16 1.04 8.50 -1.79
C SER A 16 1.90 7.70 -2.77
N LEU A 17 1.91 8.09 -4.05
CA LEU A 17 2.81 7.50 -5.03
C LEU A 17 4.29 7.78 -4.70
N ASP A 18 4.58 8.95 -4.14
CA ASP A 18 5.95 9.33 -3.75
C ASP A 18 6.51 8.39 -2.68
N GLU A 19 5.70 7.99 -1.69
CA GLU A 19 6.08 6.97 -0.71
C GLU A 19 6.42 5.65 -1.40
N ILE A 20 5.55 5.18 -2.31
CA ILE A 20 5.78 3.93 -3.04
C ILE A 20 7.07 3.99 -3.86
N TYR A 21 7.31 5.08 -4.59
CA TYR A 21 8.53 5.25 -5.37
C TYR A 21 9.77 5.25 -4.49
N SER A 22 9.72 5.96 -3.36
CA SER A 22 10.85 6.06 -2.45
C SER A 22 11.26 4.71 -1.85
N VAL A 23 10.31 3.80 -1.64
CA VAL A 23 10.55 2.50 -0.99
C VAL A 23 10.80 1.38 -2.01
N HIS A 24 10.03 1.33 -3.10
CA HIS A 24 9.94 0.13 -3.96
C HIS A 24 10.54 0.27 -5.36
N GLU A 25 10.80 1.47 -5.86
CA GLU A 25 11.23 1.65 -7.26
C GLU A 25 12.53 0.88 -7.56
N HIS A 26 13.45 0.84 -6.60
CA HIS A 26 14.68 0.07 -6.73
C HIS A 26 14.44 -1.45 -6.84
N LEU A 27 13.40 -1.97 -6.18
CA LEU A 27 13.00 -3.38 -6.28
C LEU A 27 12.40 -3.65 -7.65
N PHE A 28 11.49 -2.79 -8.11
CA PHE A 28 10.82 -2.91 -9.40
C PHE A 28 11.79 -2.81 -10.57
N SER A 29 12.78 -1.90 -10.53
CA SER A 29 13.84 -1.80 -11.54
C SER A 29 14.66 -3.08 -11.69
N ARG A 30 14.71 -3.91 -10.63
CA ARG A 30 15.39 -5.21 -10.58
C ARG A 30 14.44 -6.39 -10.83
N LYS A 31 13.20 -6.11 -11.20
CA LYS A 31 12.12 -7.10 -11.40
C LYS A 31 11.84 -7.95 -10.17
N ILE A 32 12.05 -7.38 -8.98
CA ILE A 32 11.68 -8.03 -7.72
C ILE A 32 10.22 -7.69 -7.43
N LYS A 33 9.40 -8.73 -7.27
CA LYS A 33 7.97 -8.62 -6.99
C LYS A 33 7.71 -8.24 -5.52
N VAL A 34 6.68 -7.42 -5.30
CA VAL A 34 6.16 -7.05 -3.97
C VAL A 34 4.68 -7.41 -3.88
N SER A 35 4.27 -8.01 -2.77
CA SER A 35 2.85 -8.22 -2.45
C SER A 35 2.37 -7.10 -1.54
N PHE A 36 1.48 -6.24 -2.03
CA PHE A 36 0.85 -5.20 -1.21
C PHE A 36 -0.39 -5.77 -0.51
N ALA A 37 -0.39 -5.72 0.82
CA ALA A 37 -1.57 -5.98 1.61
C ALA A 37 -2.37 -4.69 1.75
N VAL A 38 -3.57 -4.71 1.17
CA VAL A 38 -4.38 -3.53 0.90
C VAL A 38 -5.55 -3.47 1.87
N ILE A 39 -5.84 -2.26 2.37
CA ILE A 39 -7.05 -1.94 3.13
C ILE A 39 -8.01 -1.21 2.19
N PRO A 40 -9.12 -1.84 1.77
CA PRO A 40 -10.07 -1.24 0.83
C PRO A 40 -10.71 0.07 1.33
N PHE A 41 -10.99 0.20 2.63
CA PHE A 41 -11.62 1.38 3.23
C PHE A 41 -10.87 1.86 4.47
N ALA A 42 -9.78 2.60 4.29
CA ALA A 42 -8.95 3.00 5.42
C ALA A 42 -9.36 4.35 6.01
N VAL A 43 -9.31 4.44 7.34
CA VAL A 43 -9.36 5.69 8.09
C VAL A 43 -8.01 6.41 8.04
N LYS A 44 -8.01 7.73 8.13
CA LYS A 44 -6.75 8.48 8.23
C LYS A 44 -6.11 8.23 9.60
N MET A 45 -4.84 7.82 9.58
CA MET A 45 -4.05 7.62 10.78
C MET A 45 -3.05 8.76 10.97
N PHE A 46 -2.77 9.11 12.22
CA PHE A 46 -1.85 10.18 12.58
C PHE A 46 -0.86 9.68 13.62
N TYR A 47 0.36 10.24 13.59
CA TYR A 47 1.44 9.91 14.53
C TYR A 47 1.76 8.41 14.59
N LEU A 48 1.83 7.77 13.42
CA LEU A 48 2.20 6.36 13.28
C LEU A 48 3.53 6.08 13.99
N GLY A 49 3.55 5.03 14.82
CA GLY A 49 4.73 4.64 15.61
C GLY A 49 4.85 5.32 16.99
N ASP A 50 4.06 6.37 17.28
CA ASP A 50 3.98 6.96 18.63
C ASP A 50 2.71 6.49 19.35
N PHE A 51 2.85 5.52 20.25
CA PHE A 51 1.74 4.94 21.00
C PHE A 51 0.98 5.94 21.88
N ASN A 52 1.58 7.06 22.30
CA ASN A 52 0.92 8.01 23.18
C ASN A 52 0.03 9.01 22.42
N SER A 53 0.42 9.33 21.19
CA SER A 53 -0.22 10.36 20.37
C SER A 53 -0.99 9.78 19.18
N PHE A 54 -0.85 8.48 18.93
CA PHE A 54 -1.52 7.79 17.84
C PHE A 54 -3.03 8.03 17.85
N TYR A 55 -3.57 8.36 16.68
CA TYR A 55 -4.98 8.64 16.50
C TYR A 55 -5.47 8.18 15.13
N GLN A 56 -6.69 7.65 15.11
CA GLN A 56 -7.40 7.26 13.89
C GLN A 56 -8.70 8.06 13.78
N ASP A 57 -8.87 8.77 12.67
CA ASP A 57 -10.09 9.52 12.40
C ASP A 57 -11.17 8.59 11.84
N ILE A 58 -11.93 7.95 12.73
CA ILE A 58 -12.94 6.94 12.38
C ILE A 58 -14.05 7.47 11.47
N ASN A 59 -14.25 8.79 11.41
CA ASN A 59 -15.27 9.42 10.56
C ASN A 59 -14.77 9.69 9.14
N ASN A 60 -13.49 9.40 8.87
CA ASN A 60 -12.81 9.73 7.63
C ASN A 60 -12.30 8.46 6.94
N SER A 61 -13.15 7.43 6.87
CA SER A 61 -12.86 6.23 6.08
C SER A 61 -13.01 6.56 4.60
N MET A 62 -11.96 6.32 3.83
CA MET A 62 -11.90 6.60 2.41
C MET A 62 -11.69 5.31 1.60
N PRO A 63 -12.49 5.05 0.56
CA PRO A 63 -12.28 3.90 -0.30
C PRO A 63 -11.04 4.10 -1.16
N LEU A 64 -10.22 3.04 -1.28
CA LEU A 64 -9.01 3.02 -2.10
C LEU A 64 -9.29 3.42 -3.56
N ASP A 65 -10.45 3.03 -4.10
CA ASP A 65 -10.82 3.31 -5.50
C ASP A 65 -10.92 4.80 -5.84
N LYS A 66 -10.97 5.68 -4.83
CA LYS A 66 -10.96 7.14 -4.99
C LYS A 66 -9.57 7.70 -5.20
N ASN A 67 -8.50 7.00 -4.78
CA ASN A 67 -7.13 7.35 -5.13
C ASN A 67 -6.80 6.77 -6.51
N LYS A 68 -7.31 7.45 -7.56
CA LYS A 68 -7.24 6.96 -8.94
C LYS A 68 -5.81 6.79 -9.43
N ASP A 69 -4.91 7.69 -9.04
CA ASP A 69 -3.52 7.67 -9.46
C ASP A 69 -2.80 6.44 -8.90
N LEU A 70 -3.02 6.14 -7.60
CA LEU A 70 -2.52 4.93 -6.97
C LEU A 70 -3.09 3.67 -7.63
N VAL A 71 -4.40 3.63 -7.87
CA VAL A 71 -5.05 2.46 -8.48
C VAL A 71 -4.51 2.21 -9.89
N GLU A 72 -4.34 3.25 -10.71
CA GLU A 72 -3.82 3.09 -12.06
C GLU A 72 -2.36 2.64 -12.06
N TYR A 73 -1.55 3.21 -11.16
CA TYR A 73 -0.18 2.76 -10.94
C TYR A 73 -0.12 1.27 -10.56
N LEU A 74 -0.94 0.83 -9.60
CA LEU A 74 -0.97 -0.57 -9.17
C LEU A 74 -1.39 -1.49 -10.31
N LYS A 75 -2.39 -1.12 -11.11
CA LYS A 75 -2.80 -1.89 -12.30
C LYS A 75 -1.67 -2.04 -13.30
N GLU A 76 -0.92 -0.97 -13.58
CA GLU A 76 0.26 -1.03 -14.43
C GLU A 76 1.27 -2.06 -13.90
N LYS A 77 1.62 -1.98 -12.61
CA LYS A 77 2.60 -2.89 -12.00
C LYS A 77 2.11 -4.33 -11.89
N ILE A 78 0.81 -4.56 -11.71
CA ILE A 78 0.18 -5.89 -11.78
C ILE A 78 0.32 -6.47 -13.18
N ASN A 79 0.03 -5.68 -14.22
CA ASN A 79 0.18 -6.11 -15.62
C ASN A 79 1.63 -6.45 -15.98
N LEU A 80 2.60 -5.79 -15.33
CA LEU A 80 4.03 -6.10 -15.45
C LEU A 80 4.48 -7.30 -14.60
N GLY A 81 3.60 -7.87 -13.77
CA GLY A 81 3.91 -8.98 -12.86
C GLY A 81 4.79 -8.60 -11.67
N LEU A 82 4.89 -7.30 -11.36
CA LEU A 82 5.73 -6.76 -10.29
C LEU A 82 4.98 -6.59 -8.97
N VAL A 83 3.65 -6.54 -9.03
CA VAL A 83 2.78 -6.37 -7.86
C VAL A 83 1.75 -7.49 -7.79
N GLU A 84 1.53 -7.98 -6.57
CA GLU A 84 0.37 -8.79 -6.19
C GLU A 84 -0.41 -8.07 -5.09
N ILE A 85 -1.74 -8.26 -5.07
CA ILE A 85 -2.61 -7.65 -4.07
C ILE A 85 -3.10 -8.70 -3.09
N MET A 86 -3.03 -8.39 -1.81
CA MET A 86 -3.56 -9.18 -0.71
C MET A 86 -4.56 -8.34 0.09
N LEU A 87 -5.51 -8.98 0.77
CA LEU A 87 -6.43 -8.27 1.66
C LEU A 87 -5.81 -8.10 3.05
N HIS A 88 -5.81 -6.88 3.59
CA HIS A 88 -5.31 -6.56 4.92
C HIS A 88 -6.42 -6.07 5.86
N GLY A 89 -7.51 -6.82 5.92
CA GLY A 89 -8.75 -6.33 6.52
C GLY A 89 -9.55 -5.48 5.53
N TYR A 90 -10.79 -5.15 5.90
CA TYR A 90 -11.72 -4.46 5.01
C TYR A 90 -11.82 -2.96 5.34
N ASN A 91 -11.96 -2.64 6.63
CA ASN A 91 -12.12 -1.29 7.20
C ASN A 91 -11.25 -1.12 8.45
#